data_AF-A0A2V7BED5-F1
#
_entry.id   AF-A0A2V7BED5-F1
#
_cell.length_a   1.000
_cell.length_b   1.000
_cell.length_c   1.000
_cell.angle_alpha   90.00
_cell.angle_beta   90.00
_cell.angle_gamma   90.00
#
_symmetry.space_group_name_H-M   'P 1'
#
loop_
_entity.id
_entity.type
_entity.pdbx_description
1 polymer ?
#
loop_
_entity_poly.entity_id
_entity_poly.type
_entity_poly.pdbx_seq_one_letter_code
_entity_poly.pdbx_strand_id
1 'polypeptide(L)'
;MAQGRRGALLFLVGGAAILAAACATPVGAVRVEPDVVHRTLTGSVLSVGTPSIPTQNVFHEQNLAERFDEEPEAALADLHAAVVSGRRGVSALFALSELSFFHAERTHKRAYYLAAAVYAYAFLFPDDE
;
A
#
# COMPACT_ATOMS: atom_id res chain seq x y z
N MET A 1 46.05 32.80 -15.67
CA MET A 1 44.71 33.29 -15.23
C MET A 1 43.53 32.76 -16.08
N ALA A 2 43.70 32.44 -17.37
CA ALA A 2 42.58 31.96 -18.21
C ALA A 2 42.07 30.54 -17.87
N GLN A 3 42.95 29.64 -17.42
CA GLN A 3 42.60 28.24 -17.07
C GLN A 3 41.67 28.14 -15.84
N GLY A 4 41.92 28.95 -14.80
CA GLY A 4 41.10 28.98 -13.58
C GLY A 4 39.71 29.58 -13.78
N ARG A 5 39.58 30.59 -14.65
CA ARG A 5 38.27 31.16 -15.04
C ARG A 5 37.43 30.17 -15.84
N ARG A 6 38.04 29.35 -16.71
CA ARG A 6 37.34 28.30 -17.46
C ARG A 6 36.84 27.18 -16.55
N GLY A 7 37.64 26.75 -15.57
CA GLY A 7 37.23 25.77 -14.57
C GLY A 7 36.08 26.28 -13.69
N ALA A 8 36.16 27.52 -13.20
CA ALA A 8 35.09 28.14 -12.41
C ALA A 8 33.78 28.31 -13.21
N LEU A 9 33.86 28.68 -14.49
CA LEU A 9 32.69 28.80 -15.37
C LEU A 9 32.02 27.44 -15.60
N LEU A 10 32.81 26.37 -15.83
CA LEU A 10 32.30 25.02 -16.00
C LEU A 10 31.61 24.50 -14.74
N PHE A 11 32.15 24.80 -13.56
CA PHE A 11 31.51 24.46 -12.28
C PHE A 11 30.20 25.24 -12.05
N LEU A 12 30.16 26.53 -12.40
CA LEU A 12 28.96 27.35 -12.29
C LEU A 12 27.84 26.89 -13.24
N VAL A 13 28.19 26.57 -14.48
CA VAL A 13 27.24 26.04 -15.48
C VAL A 13 26.75 24.65 -15.06
N GLY A 14 27.64 23.79 -14.58
CA GLY A 14 27.28 22.46 -14.07
C GLY A 14 26.36 22.53 -12.85
N GLY A 15 26.67 23.41 -11.88
CA GLY A 15 25.82 23.63 -10.71
C GLY A 15 24.44 24.18 -11.06
N ALA A 16 24.37 25.14 -11.99
CA ALA A 16 23.09 25.69 -12.46
C ALA A 16 22.22 24.64 -13.18
N ALA A 17 22.83 23.75 -13.97
CA ALA A 17 22.12 22.66 -14.64
C ALA A 17 21.54 21.63 -13.65
N ILE A 18 22.28 21.28 -12.59
CA ILE A 18 21.81 20.36 -11.54
C ILE A 18 20.63 20.97 -10.76
N LEU A 19 20.72 22.27 -10.41
CA LEU A 19 19.64 22.98 -9.72
C LEU A 19 18.39 23.10 -10.59
N ALA A 20 18.53 23.28 -11.90
CA ALA A 20 17.39 23.32 -12.83
C ALA A 20 16.69 21.95 -12.96
N ALA A 21 17.46 20.85 -12.95
CA ALA A 21 16.91 19.49 -13.01
C ALA A 21 16.23 19.06 -11.69
N ALA A 22 16.62 19.64 -10.55
CA ALA A 22 16.00 19.36 -9.25
C ALA A 22 14.56 19.90 -9.12
N CYS A 23 14.13 20.80 -10.01
CA CYS A 23 12.76 21.31 -10.04
C CYS A 23 11.77 20.42 -10.82
N ALA A 24 12.25 19.38 -11.51
CA ALA A 24 11.37 18.42 -12.16
C ALA A 24 10.84 17.42 -11.12
N THR A 25 9.52 17.36 -10.94
CA THR A 25 8.93 16.40 -10.01
C THR A 25 9.04 15.00 -10.59
N PRO A 26 9.68 14.03 -9.89
CA PRO A 26 9.78 12.65 -10.38
C PRO A 26 8.42 11.93 -10.42
N VAL A 27 7.41 12.50 -9.76
CA VAL A 27 6.03 12.03 -9.74
C VAL A 27 5.15 13.03 -10.50
N GLY A 28 4.39 12.53 -11.47
CA GLY A 28 3.39 13.29 -12.22
C GLY A 28 1.98 12.77 -11.94
N ALA A 29 0.98 13.64 -12.08
CA ALA A 29 -0.43 13.26 -12.01
C ALA A 29 -1.10 13.58 -13.35
N VAL A 30 -1.96 12.67 -13.80
CA VAL A 30 -2.83 12.87 -14.96
C VAL A 30 -4.23 13.21 -14.48
N ARG A 31 -4.96 14.04 -15.25
CA ARG A 31 -6.38 14.24 -14.99
C ARG A 31 -7.13 12.98 -15.42
N VAL A 32 -7.95 12.47 -14.51
CA VAL A 32 -8.84 11.34 -14.72
C VAL A 32 -10.26 11.80 -14.41
N GLU A 33 -11.25 11.20 -15.07
CA GLU A 33 -12.66 11.51 -14.85
C GLU A 33 -13.06 11.24 -13.39
N PRO A 34 -13.82 12.14 -12.72
CA PRO A 34 -14.13 12.01 -11.29
C PRO A 34 -14.78 10.69 -10.91
N ASP A 35 -15.66 10.13 -11.75
CA ASP A 35 -16.34 8.87 -11.48
C ASP A 35 -15.37 7.68 -11.43
N VAL A 36 -14.35 7.69 -12.30
CA VAL A 36 -13.30 6.66 -12.31
C VAL A 36 -12.46 6.75 -11.04
N VAL A 37 -12.09 7.96 -10.61
CA VAL A 37 -11.35 8.19 -9.36
C VAL A 37 -12.16 7.72 -8.17
N HIS A 38 -13.43 8.13 -8.08
CA HIS A 38 -14.31 7.72 -6.98
C HIS A 38 -14.47 6.21 -6.91
N ARG A 39 -14.76 5.54 -8.04
CA ARG A 39 -14.90 4.08 -8.09
C ARG A 39 -13.61 3.36 -7.71
N THR A 40 -12.46 3.91 -8.08
CA THR A 40 -11.15 3.35 -7.74
C THR A 40 -10.88 3.47 -6.24
N LEU A 41 -11.17 4.64 -5.65
CA LEU A 41 -10.93 4.91 -4.24
C LEU A 41 -11.90 4.18 -3.30
N THR A 42 -13.12 3.89 -3.76
CA THR A 42 -14.14 3.16 -2.97
C THR A 42 -14.21 1.67 -3.30
N GLY A 43 -13.39 1.20 -4.25
CA GLY A 43 -13.28 -0.21 -4.61
C GLY A 43 -12.79 -1.05 -3.43
N SER A 44 -13.43 -2.20 -3.24
CA SER A 44 -13.00 -3.23 -2.28
C SER A 44 -13.28 -4.62 -2.84
N VAL A 45 -12.82 -5.65 -2.14
CA VAL A 45 -13.07 -7.04 -2.52
C VAL A 45 -14.55 -7.34 -2.71
N LEU A 46 -15.44 -6.64 -1.99
CA LEU A 46 -16.89 -6.83 -2.07
C LEU A 46 -17.52 -6.16 -3.30
N SER A 47 -16.94 -5.07 -3.81
CA SER A 47 -17.52 -4.28 -4.90
C SER A 47 -16.87 -4.52 -6.25
N VAL A 48 -15.57 -4.82 -6.28
CA VAL A 48 -14.79 -5.02 -7.51
C VAL A 48 -14.03 -6.36 -7.54
N GLY A 49 -14.14 -7.18 -6.49
CA GLY A 49 -13.56 -8.53 -6.46
C GLY A 49 -12.06 -8.58 -6.19
N THR A 50 -11.40 -7.45 -5.98
CA THR A 50 -9.97 -7.35 -5.67
C THR A 50 -9.73 -6.53 -4.40
N PRO A 51 -8.65 -6.80 -3.66
CA PRO A 51 -8.32 -6.00 -2.47
C PRO A 51 -8.21 -4.51 -2.79
N SER A 52 -8.78 -3.69 -1.92
CA SER A 52 -8.78 -2.23 -2.00
C SER A 52 -7.36 -1.64 -1.93
N ILE A 53 -7.21 -0.39 -2.36
CA ILE A 53 -5.92 0.34 -2.28
C ILE A 53 -5.35 0.38 -0.85
N PRO A 54 -6.14 0.67 0.22
CA PRO A 54 -5.64 0.58 1.59
C PRO A 54 -5.02 -0.78 1.94
N THR A 55 -5.62 -1.89 1.51
CA THR A 55 -5.08 -3.24 1.73
C THR A 55 -3.83 -3.50 0.89
N GLN A 56 -3.80 -3.01 -0.36
CA GLN A 56 -2.60 -3.08 -1.19
C GLN A 56 -1.42 -2.30 -0.59
N ASN A 57 -1.67 -1.16 0.06
CA ASN A 57 -0.62 -0.43 0.77
C ASN A 57 -0.04 -1.27 1.92
N VAL A 58 -0.88 -2.01 2.65
CA VAL A 58 -0.40 -2.95 3.68
C VAL A 58 0.41 -4.08 3.05
N PHE A 59 0.03 -4.60 1.88
CA PHE A 59 0.85 -5.57 1.15
C PHE A 59 2.23 -5.03 0.81
N HIS A 60 2.31 -3.80 0.29
CA HIS A 60 3.58 -3.18 -0.12
C HIS A 60 4.49 -2.86 1.07
N GLU A 61 3.95 -2.32 2.16
CA GLU A 61 4.73 -1.98 3.35
C GLU A 61 5.33 -3.21 4.04
N GLN A 62 4.73 -4.38 3.87
CA GLN A 62 5.10 -5.59 4.60
C GLN A 62 5.78 -6.64 3.72
N ASN A 63 6.03 -6.33 2.44
CA ASN A 63 6.46 -7.29 1.43
C ASN A 63 5.58 -8.56 1.42
N LEU A 64 4.29 -8.39 1.70
CA LEU A 64 3.33 -9.48 1.86
C LEU A 64 2.64 -9.87 0.55
N ALA A 65 2.72 -9.03 -0.49
CA ALA A 65 2.07 -9.30 -1.78
C ALA A 65 2.52 -10.65 -2.37
N GLU A 66 3.83 -10.79 -2.62
CA GLU A 66 4.42 -12.00 -3.21
C GLU A 66 4.16 -13.22 -2.32
N ARG A 67 4.36 -13.07 -1.00
CA ARG A 67 4.12 -14.16 -0.07
C ARG A 67 2.64 -14.57 0.03
N PHE A 68 1.70 -13.66 -0.16
CA PHE A 68 0.29 -14.00 -0.16
C PHE A 68 -0.11 -14.75 -1.44
N ASP A 69 0.53 -14.45 -2.57
CA ASP A 69 0.32 -15.19 -3.82
C ASP A 69 0.86 -16.62 -3.74
N GLU A 70 2.00 -16.83 -3.07
CA GLU A 70 2.65 -18.14 -2.91
C GLU A 70 2.08 -18.94 -1.73
N GLU A 71 1.95 -18.31 -0.56
CA GLU A 71 1.63 -18.92 0.73
C GLU A 71 0.58 -18.07 1.49
N PRO A 72 -0.67 -17.98 0.97
CA PRO A 72 -1.69 -17.07 1.51
C PRO A 72 -2.00 -17.28 2.98
N GLU A 73 -2.04 -18.53 3.44
CA GLU A 73 -2.35 -18.85 4.84
C GLU A 73 -1.22 -18.41 5.79
N ALA A 74 0.04 -18.56 5.36
CA ALA A 74 1.19 -18.10 6.12
C ALA A 74 1.26 -16.57 6.15
N ALA A 75 0.98 -15.90 5.03
CA ALA A 75 0.91 -14.45 4.96
C ALA A 75 -0.19 -13.88 5.89
N LEU A 76 -1.37 -14.52 5.93
CA LEU A 76 -2.45 -14.15 6.85
C LEU A 76 -2.06 -14.36 8.32
N ALA A 77 -1.37 -15.46 8.63
CA ALA A 77 -0.89 -15.74 9.99
C ALA A 77 0.15 -14.71 10.46
N ASP A 78 1.08 -14.32 9.60
CA ASP A 78 2.10 -13.31 9.92
C ASP A 78 1.49 -11.93 10.14
N LEU A 79 0.51 -11.54 9.30
CA LEU A 79 -0.19 -10.27 9.47
C LEU A 79 -1.02 -10.26 10.76
N HIS A 80 -1.67 -11.38 11.11
CA HIS A 80 -2.35 -11.55 12.39
C HIS A 80 -1.38 -11.39 13.57
N ALA A 81 -0.22 -12.07 13.51
CA ALA A 81 0.80 -11.95 14.56
C ALA A 81 1.32 -10.51 14.70
N ALA A 82 1.48 -9.78 13.59
CA ALA A 82 1.86 -8.37 13.62
C ALA A 82 0.82 -7.49 14.33
N VAL A 83 -0.47 -7.72 14.09
CA VAL A 83 -1.58 -7.03 14.77
C VAL A 83 -1.60 -7.36 16.26
N VAL A 84 -1.60 -8.65 16.64
CA VAL A 84 -1.66 -9.07 18.05
C VAL A 84 -0.44 -8.59 18.85
N SER A 85 0.73 -8.52 18.22
CA SER A 85 1.95 -8.00 18.86
C SER A 85 1.97 -6.47 19.05
N GLY A 86 0.95 -5.75 18.59
CA GLY A 86 0.91 -4.28 18.60
C GLY A 86 1.89 -3.61 17.63
N ARG A 87 2.67 -4.39 16.87
CA ARG A 87 3.57 -3.86 15.81
C ARG A 87 2.80 -3.19 14.68
N ARG A 88 1.49 -3.43 14.60
CA ARG A 88 0.65 -2.93 13.52
C ARG A 88 -0.73 -2.53 14.06
N GLY A 89 -1.17 -1.35 13.66
CA GLY A 89 -2.42 -0.77 14.12
C GLY A 89 -3.63 -1.17 13.28
N VAL A 90 -4.69 -0.38 13.44
CA VAL A 90 -6.05 -0.61 12.92
C VAL A 90 -6.10 -0.84 11.39
N SER A 91 -5.20 -0.24 10.61
CA SER A 91 -5.15 -0.46 9.15
C SER A 91 -4.86 -1.91 8.75
N ALA A 92 -4.13 -2.66 9.57
CA ALA A 92 -3.87 -4.07 9.31
C ALA A 92 -5.02 -4.99 9.71
N LEU A 93 -5.89 -4.59 10.64
CA LEU A 93 -7.15 -5.31 10.90
C LEU A 93 -8.07 -5.23 9.69
N PHE A 94 -8.18 -4.04 9.07
CA PHE A 94 -8.93 -3.88 7.83
C PHE A 94 -8.36 -4.77 6.70
N ALA A 95 -7.03 -4.75 6.51
CA ALA A 95 -6.37 -5.60 5.52
C ALA A 95 -6.57 -7.10 5.82
N LEU A 96 -6.45 -7.54 7.07
CA LEU A 96 -6.73 -8.92 7.48
C LEU A 96 -8.15 -9.35 7.15
N SER A 97 -9.12 -8.47 7.39
CA SER A 97 -10.52 -8.70 7.03
C SER A 97 -10.66 -8.92 5.53
N GLU A 98 -10.17 -7.98 4.73
CA GLU A 98 -10.33 -8.01 3.27
C GLU A 98 -9.60 -9.20 2.63
N LEU A 99 -8.37 -9.47 3.07
CA LEU A 99 -7.55 -10.58 2.56
C LEU A 99 -8.08 -11.95 2.99
N SER A 100 -8.63 -12.06 4.20
CA SER A 100 -9.30 -13.29 4.64
C SER A 100 -10.53 -13.56 3.77
N PHE A 101 -11.34 -12.53 3.48
CA PHE A 101 -12.49 -12.68 2.58
C PHE A 101 -12.04 -13.06 1.16
N PHE A 102 -11.03 -12.37 0.63
CA PHE A 102 -10.48 -12.66 -0.69
C PHE A 102 -9.95 -14.10 -0.81
N HIS A 103 -9.25 -14.57 0.22
CA HIS A 103 -8.79 -15.96 0.28
C HIS A 103 -9.95 -16.95 0.40
N ALA A 104 -10.99 -16.62 1.17
CA ALA A 104 -12.20 -17.42 1.29
C ALA A 104 -12.93 -17.57 -0.04
N GLU A 105 -13.06 -16.50 -0.82
CA GLU A 105 -13.69 -16.53 -2.16
C GLU A 105 -12.93 -17.46 -3.12
N ARG A 106 -11.59 -17.48 -3.05
CA ARG A 106 -10.74 -18.31 -3.91
C ARG A 106 -10.74 -19.79 -3.52
N THR A 107 -10.89 -20.10 -2.23
CA THR A 107 -10.71 -21.45 -1.70
C THR A 107 -11.99 -22.11 -1.18
N HIS A 108 -13.05 -21.31 -1.01
CA HIS A 108 -14.32 -21.67 -0.36
C HIS A 108 -14.17 -22.23 1.07
N LYS A 109 -13.04 -21.96 1.73
CA LYS A 109 -12.79 -22.38 3.11
C LYS A 109 -13.55 -21.49 4.08
N ARG A 110 -14.59 -22.05 4.73
CA ARG A 110 -15.48 -21.36 5.68
C ARG A 110 -14.76 -20.62 6.80
N ALA A 111 -13.64 -21.16 7.27
CA ALA A 111 -12.84 -20.54 8.34
C ALA A 111 -12.40 -19.11 7.99
N TYR A 112 -12.12 -18.83 6.72
CA TYR A 112 -11.65 -17.51 6.30
C TYR A 112 -12.78 -16.50 6.10
N TYR A 113 -14.00 -16.94 5.77
CA TYR A 113 -15.17 -16.05 5.87
C TYR A 113 -15.41 -15.63 7.31
N LEU A 114 -15.28 -16.55 8.27
CA LEU A 114 -15.40 -16.24 9.69
C LEU A 114 -14.29 -15.28 10.14
N ALA A 115 -13.04 -15.56 9.76
CA ALA A 115 -11.92 -14.68 10.06
C ALA A 115 -12.13 -13.27 9.52
N ALA A 116 -12.63 -13.13 8.29
CA ALA A 116 -12.97 -11.84 7.71
C ALA A 116 -13.98 -11.07 8.58
N ALA A 117 -15.07 -11.72 9.00
CA ALA A 117 -16.08 -11.10 9.85
C ALA A 117 -15.51 -10.68 11.22
N VAL A 118 -14.66 -11.51 11.84
CA VAL A 118 -14.04 -11.22 13.14
C VAL A 118 -13.11 -10.01 13.05
N TYR A 119 -12.26 -9.95 12.02
CA TYR A 119 -11.34 -8.82 11.83
C TYR A 119 -12.07 -7.54 11.43
N ALA A 120 -13.15 -7.64 10.64
CA ALA A 120 -14.01 -6.49 10.34
C ALA A 120 -14.63 -5.92 11.62
N TYR A 121 -15.12 -6.79 12.51
CA TYR A 121 -15.64 -6.38 13.81
C TYR A 121 -14.57 -5.67 14.65
N ALA A 122 -13.39 -6.28 14.80
CA ALA A 122 -12.29 -5.68 15.56
C ALA A 122 -11.81 -4.34 14.97
N PHE A 123 -11.87 -4.17 13.65
CA PHE A 123 -11.58 -2.90 12.98
C PHE A 123 -12.64 -1.82 13.28
N LEU A 124 -13.91 -2.18 13.25
CA LEU A 124 -15.03 -1.24 13.46
C LEU A 124 -15.24 -0.88 14.93
N PHE A 125 -14.89 -1.78 15.84
CA PHE A 125 -15.05 -1.66 17.28
C PHE A 125 -13.72 -1.95 17.97
N PRO A 126 -12.71 -1.08 17.83
CA PRO A 126 -11.49 -1.21 18.62
C PRO A 126 -11.84 -1.01 20.11
N ASP A 127 -11.11 -1.69 21.00
CA ASP A 127 -11.24 -1.44 22.43
C ASP A 127 -10.93 0.05 22.72
N ASP A 128 -11.73 0.67 23.58
CA ASP A 128 -11.49 2.04 24.03
C ASP A 128 -10.13 2.09 24.75
N GLU A 129 -9.14 2.82 24.20
CA GLU A 129 -7.87 3.12 24.88
C GLU A 129 -8.07 4.02 26.12
#